data_AF-A0A2S6R2K1-F1
#
_entry.id   AF-A0A2S6R2K1-F1
#
_cell.length_a   1.000
_cell.length_b   1.000
_cell.length_c   1.000
_cell.angle_alpha   90.00
_cell.angle_beta   90.00
_cell.angle_gamma   90.00
#
_symmetry.space_group_name_H-M   'P 1'
#
loop_
_entity.id
_entity.type
_entity.pdbx_description
1 polymer ?
#
loop_
_entity_poly.entity_id
_entity_poly.type
_entity_poly.pdbx_seq_one_letter_code
_entity_poly.pdbx_strand_id
1 'polypeptide(L)'
;LEDSFISIEGDGHKYAPWGFDGGAEGNTASLDYVDSSGTRNSLPSMMPSRAVKAGESLKLTGTCGGGYGDPLTRPETDVLEDVLDGYISLETAMNDYGVIITPGLEVDSAATADRRGATIK
;
A
#
# COMPACT_ATOMS: atom_id res chain seq x y z
N LEU A 1 -2.44 -15.93 25.72
CA LEU A 1 -1.96 -16.63 24.51
C LEU A 1 -1.08 -17.78 24.98
N GLU A 2 -1.06 -18.87 24.22
CA GLU A 2 -0.38 -20.13 24.55
C GLU A 2 0.56 -20.52 23.42
N ASP A 3 1.51 -21.41 23.70
CA ASP A 3 2.40 -21.95 22.68
C ASP A 3 1.60 -22.80 21.68
N SER A 4 1.91 -22.66 20.38
CA SER A 4 1.12 -23.28 19.32
C SER A 4 1.97 -23.54 18.07
N PHE A 5 1.31 -24.08 17.03
CA PHE A 5 1.87 -24.27 15.71
C PHE A 5 1.01 -23.56 14.67
N ILE A 6 1.66 -22.96 13.67
CA ILE A 6 0.99 -22.29 12.56
C ILE A 6 1.46 -22.92 11.25
N SER A 7 0.51 -23.18 10.35
CA SER A 7 0.79 -23.48 8.95
C SER A 7 0.24 -22.35 8.09
N ILE A 8 1.00 -21.95 7.07
CA ILE A 8 0.60 -20.90 6.12
C ILE A 8 0.77 -21.40 4.70
N GLU A 9 -0.21 -21.05 3.88
CA GLU A 9 -0.19 -21.19 2.44
C GLU A 9 -0.51 -19.82 1.84
N GLY A 10 0.47 -19.20 1.18
CA GLY A 10 0.36 -17.87 0.59
C GLY A 10 1.02 -17.81 -0.79
N ASP A 11 0.47 -16.96 -1.65
CA ASP A 11 0.93 -16.70 -3.02
C ASP A 11 1.07 -15.19 -3.25
N GLY A 12 1.67 -14.77 -4.37
CA GLY A 12 1.87 -13.37 -4.72
C GLY A 12 3.08 -12.72 -4.03
N HIS A 13 4.01 -13.52 -3.51
CA HIS A 13 5.22 -13.03 -2.82
C HIS A 13 6.40 -12.74 -3.76
N LYS A 14 6.35 -13.22 -5.01
CA LYS A 14 7.51 -13.20 -5.92
C LYS A 14 7.42 -12.14 -7.01
N TYR A 15 6.23 -11.94 -7.58
CA TYR A 15 6.02 -11.05 -8.71
C TYR A 15 4.96 -10.03 -8.35
N ALA A 16 5.30 -8.75 -8.48
CA ALA A 16 4.35 -7.67 -8.27
C ALA A 16 3.24 -7.75 -9.34
N PRO A 17 1.96 -7.55 -8.95
CA PRO A 17 0.91 -7.36 -9.94
C PRO A 17 1.22 -6.17 -10.84
N TRP A 18 1.18 -6.36 -12.15
CA TRP A 18 1.53 -5.31 -13.12
C TRP A 18 0.52 -4.16 -13.13
N GLY A 19 1.01 -2.96 -13.43
CA GLY A 19 0.17 -1.84 -13.83
C GLY A 19 -0.23 -1.94 -15.30
N PHE A 20 -1.22 -1.14 -15.71
CA PHE A 20 -1.67 -1.09 -17.10
C PHE A 20 -1.95 0.34 -17.56
N ASP A 21 -1.66 0.63 -18.84
CA ASP A 21 -1.95 1.91 -19.50
C ASP A 21 -1.43 3.15 -18.74
N GLY A 22 -0.20 3.09 -18.22
CA GLY A 22 0.42 4.16 -17.43
C GLY A 22 0.29 4.02 -15.92
N GLY A 23 -0.48 3.02 -15.45
CA GLY A 23 -0.58 2.72 -14.02
C GLY A 23 0.69 2.07 -13.46
N ALA A 24 0.93 2.29 -12.16
CA ALA A 24 2.07 1.70 -11.45
C ALA A 24 1.86 0.21 -11.13
N GLU A 25 2.95 -0.51 -10.90
CA GLU A 25 2.89 -1.87 -10.36
C GLU A 25 2.32 -1.85 -8.92
N GLY A 26 1.63 -2.93 -8.56
CA GLY A 26 1.20 -3.18 -7.20
C GLY A 26 2.34 -3.70 -6.32
N ASN A 27 1.99 -4.16 -5.12
CA ASN A 27 2.94 -4.72 -4.16
C ASN A 27 2.73 -6.22 -4.00
N THR A 28 3.84 -6.94 -3.85
CA THR A 28 3.83 -8.35 -3.47
C THR A 28 3.37 -8.53 -2.03
N ALA A 29 2.80 -9.70 -1.74
CA ALA A 29 2.55 -10.11 -0.36
C ALA A 29 3.86 -10.35 0.39
N SER A 30 3.81 -10.20 1.72
CA SER A 30 4.92 -10.53 2.61
C SER A 30 4.42 -11.27 3.85
N LEU A 31 5.31 -12.10 4.41
CA LEU A 31 5.07 -12.77 5.67
C LEU A 31 6.29 -12.57 6.56
N ASP A 32 6.07 -11.90 7.69
CA ASP A 32 7.10 -11.67 8.68
C ASP A 32 6.70 -12.35 9.99
N TYR A 33 7.68 -12.98 10.65
CA TYR A 33 7.55 -13.42 12.02
C TYR A 33 8.10 -12.36 12.96
N VAL A 34 7.32 -12.04 13.98
CA VAL A 34 7.63 -11.06 15.01
C VAL A 34 7.87 -11.82 16.30
N ASP A 35 9.12 -11.83 16.75
CA ASP A 35 9.48 -12.46 18.02
C ASP A 35 9.03 -11.61 19.23
N SER A 36 9.27 -12.14 20.43
CA SER A 36 8.88 -11.47 21.68
C SER A 36 9.61 -10.15 21.95
N SER A 37 10.72 -9.88 21.25
CA SER A 37 11.41 -8.58 21.30
C SER A 37 10.83 -7.56 20.32
N GLY A 38 9.92 -7.98 19.44
CA GLY A 38 9.38 -7.18 18.35
C GLY A 38 10.22 -7.20 17.08
N THR A 39 11.31 -7.99 17.03
CA THR A 39 12.18 -8.11 15.86
C THR A 39 11.45 -8.88 14.76
N ARG A 40 11.50 -8.36 13.53
CA ARG A 40 10.86 -8.95 12.36
C ARG A 40 11.85 -9.79 11.57
N ASN A 41 11.45 -11.02 11.26
CA ASN A 41 12.20 -11.95 10.42
C ASN A 41 11.31 -12.38 9.26
N SER A 42 11.76 -12.12 8.03
CA SER A 42 11.04 -12.53 6.83
C SER A 42 10.96 -14.05 6.74
N LEU A 43 9.81 -14.55 6.31
CA LEU A 43 9.54 -15.98 6.13
C LEU A 43 9.08 -16.29 4.70
N PRO A 44 9.25 -17.54 4.22
CA PRO A 44 8.72 -17.98 2.94
C PRO A 44 7.18 -17.96 2.94
N SER A 45 6.58 -17.87 1.74
CA SER A 45 5.12 -17.77 1.57
C SER A 45 4.35 -19.05 1.95
N MET A 46 5.03 -20.19 2.05
CA MET A 46 4.45 -21.45 2.49
C MET A 46 5.31 -22.09 3.57
N MET A 47 4.69 -22.50 4.66
CA MET A 47 5.36 -23.28 5.71
C MET A 47 4.38 -24.19 6.45
N PRO A 48 4.73 -25.46 6.66
CA PRO A 48 3.98 -26.34 7.52
C PRO A 48 4.44 -26.20 8.98
N SER A 49 3.49 -26.20 9.90
CA SER A 49 3.68 -26.49 11.33
C SER A 49 4.86 -25.79 11.99
N ARG A 50 4.99 -24.47 11.82
CA ARG A 50 5.98 -23.65 12.52
C ARG A 50 5.55 -23.45 13.97
N ALA A 51 6.41 -23.79 14.93
CA ALA A 51 6.19 -23.48 16.33
C ALA A 51 6.23 -21.96 16.58
N VAL A 52 5.32 -21.47 17.41
CA VAL A 52 5.21 -20.09 17.89
C VAL A 52 4.96 -20.11 19.38
N LYS A 53 5.67 -19.26 20.11
CA LYS A 53 5.46 -19.12 21.56
C LYS A 53 4.40 -18.07 21.87
N ALA A 54 3.82 -18.18 23.05
CA ALA A 54 2.95 -17.14 23.59
C ALA A 54 3.63 -15.76 23.54
N GLY A 55 2.97 -14.81 22.87
CA GLY A 55 3.46 -13.42 22.73
C GLY A 55 4.25 -13.16 21.44
N GLU A 56 4.57 -14.19 20.67
CA GLU A 56 5.10 -14.04 19.31
C GLU A 56 3.95 -13.96 18.30
N SER A 57 4.19 -13.39 17.12
CA SER A 57 3.15 -13.20 16.12
C SER A 57 3.67 -13.29 14.69
N LEU A 58 2.72 -13.31 13.74
CA LEU A 58 2.99 -13.20 12.33
C LEU A 58 2.34 -11.91 11.81
N LYS A 59 3.06 -11.17 10.99
CA LYS A 59 2.54 -10.05 10.22
C LYS A 59 2.40 -10.50 8.77
N LEU A 60 1.17 -10.56 8.31
CA LEU A 60 0.83 -10.86 6.93
C LEU A 60 0.52 -9.55 6.21
N THR A 61 1.20 -9.29 5.10
CA THR A 61 0.87 -8.19 4.19
C THR A 61 0.30 -8.82 2.93
N GLY A 62 -0.95 -8.48 2.60
CA GLY A 62 -1.58 -8.96 1.37
C GLY A 62 -1.00 -8.28 0.12
N THR A 63 -1.19 -8.90 -1.04
CA THR A 63 -0.90 -8.25 -2.32
C THR A 63 -1.84 -7.07 -2.57
N CYS A 64 -1.38 -6.04 -3.28
CA CYS A 64 -2.27 -5.09 -3.94
C CYS A 64 -2.13 -5.20 -5.46
N GLY A 65 -3.23 -5.00 -6.17
CA GLY A 65 -3.23 -4.97 -7.64
C GLY A 65 -2.43 -3.77 -8.16
N GLY A 66 -2.01 -3.83 -9.43
CA GLY A 66 -1.43 -2.68 -10.10
C GLY A 66 -2.51 -1.66 -10.50
N GLY A 67 -2.06 -0.42 -10.70
CA GLY A 67 -2.91 0.68 -11.12
C GLY A 67 -3.30 0.61 -12.60
N TYR A 68 -4.33 1.39 -12.95
CA TYR A 68 -4.79 1.56 -14.33
C TYR A 68 -4.78 3.05 -14.68
N GLY A 69 -4.23 3.39 -15.86
CA GLY A 69 -4.23 4.76 -16.38
C GLY A 69 -3.15 5.65 -15.78
N ASP A 70 -2.99 6.85 -16.34
CA ASP A 70 -2.10 7.90 -15.81
C ASP A 70 -2.66 8.46 -14.48
N PRO A 71 -1.95 8.32 -13.34
CA PRO A 71 -2.37 8.84 -12.05
C PRO A 71 -2.67 10.35 -12.04
N LEU A 72 -2.00 11.15 -12.89
CA LEU A 72 -2.21 12.59 -12.96
C LEU A 72 -3.58 12.97 -13.56
N THR A 73 -4.26 12.01 -14.19
CA THR A 73 -5.61 12.19 -14.75
C THR A 73 -6.72 11.83 -13.77
N ARG A 74 -6.41 11.22 -12.61
CA ARG A 74 -7.41 10.88 -11.59
C ARG A 74 -8.06 12.16 -11.05
N PRO A 75 -9.41 12.22 -10.92
CA PRO A 75 -10.08 13.39 -10.35
C PRO A 75 -9.53 13.75 -8.97
N GLU A 76 -9.25 15.04 -8.75
CA GLU A 76 -8.68 15.51 -7.49
C GLU A 76 -9.60 15.29 -6.29
N THR A 77 -10.92 15.27 -6.52
CA THR A 77 -11.92 14.91 -5.51
C THR A 77 -11.81 13.45 -5.08
N ASP A 78 -11.59 12.54 -6.01
CA ASP A 78 -11.46 11.10 -5.70
C ASP A 78 -10.18 10.83 -4.91
N VAL A 79 -9.10 11.56 -5.22
CA VAL A 79 -7.84 11.50 -4.47
C VAL A 79 -8.01 12.06 -3.06
N LEU A 80 -8.82 13.10 -2.87
CA LEU A 80 -9.15 13.60 -1.53
C LEU A 80 -9.92 12.55 -0.72
N GLU A 81 -10.92 11.89 -1.30
CA GLU A 81 -11.64 10.80 -0.64
C GLU A 81 -10.68 9.65 -0.26
N ASP A 82 -9.74 9.28 -1.13
CA ASP A 82 -8.72 8.26 -0.81
C ASP A 82 -7.86 8.65 0.40
N VAL A 83 -7.60 9.95 0.61
CA VAL A 83 -6.91 10.46 1.81
C VAL A 83 -7.81 10.44 3.04
N LEU A 84 -9.07 10.85 2.89
CA LEU A 84 -10.05 10.87 3.99
C LEU A 84 -10.35 9.46 4.50
N ASP A 85 -10.38 8.47 3.61
CA ASP A 85 -10.55 7.04 3.92
C ASP A 85 -9.25 6.39 4.46
N GLY A 86 -8.13 7.11 4.41
CA GLY A 86 -6.84 6.63 4.89
C GLY A 86 -6.19 5.57 4.00
N TYR A 87 -6.62 5.44 2.74
CA TYR A 87 -6.00 4.56 1.77
C TYR A 87 -4.63 5.07 1.32
N ILE A 88 -4.49 6.39 1.21
CA ILE A 88 -3.24 7.04 0.85
C ILE A 88 -2.94 8.20 1.81
N SER A 89 -1.67 8.57 1.88
CA SER A 89 -1.25 9.75 2.66
C SER A 89 -1.35 11.03 1.84
N LEU A 90 -1.30 12.20 2.50
CA LEU A 90 -1.16 13.50 1.83
C LEU A 90 0.09 13.55 0.93
N GLU A 91 1.18 12.90 1.36
CA GLU A 91 2.41 12.80 0.58
C GLU A 91 2.21 11.96 -0.69
N THR A 92 1.50 10.84 -0.58
CA THR A 92 1.14 9.99 -1.72
C THR A 92 0.22 10.72 -2.70
N ALA A 93 -0.80 11.44 -2.20
CA ALA A 93 -1.67 12.26 -3.04
C ALA A 93 -0.87 13.28 -3.88
N MET A 94 0.11 13.94 -3.27
CA MET A 94 0.98 14.90 -3.95
C MET A 94 1.97 14.24 -4.91
N ASN A 95 2.66 13.19 -4.49
CA ASN A 95 3.75 12.58 -5.25
C ASN A 95 3.24 11.76 -6.43
N ASP A 96 2.20 10.96 -6.22
CA ASP A 96 1.78 9.97 -7.19
C ASP A 96 0.67 10.54 -8.09
N TYR A 97 -0.27 11.30 -7.51
CA TYR A 97 -1.42 11.84 -8.25
C TYR A 97 -1.27 13.33 -8.58
N GLY A 98 -0.26 14.03 -8.06
CA GLY A 98 -0.08 15.45 -8.29
C GLY A 98 -1.14 16.35 -7.62
N VAL A 99 -1.93 15.82 -6.68
CA VAL A 99 -3.00 16.57 -6.00
C VAL A 99 -2.45 17.21 -4.74
N ILE A 100 -2.63 18.53 -4.63
CA ILE A 100 -2.25 19.30 -3.46
C ILE A 100 -3.45 19.40 -2.53
N ILE A 101 -3.32 18.84 -1.33
CA ILE A 101 -4.34 18.89 -0.29
C ILE A 101 -3.76 19.66 0.89
N THR A 102 -4.51 20.66 1.36
CA THR A 102 -4.11 21.50 2.49
C THR A 102 -4.17 20.72 3.82
N PRO A 103 -3.52 21.21 4.89
CA PRO A 103 -3.69 20.61 6.23
C PRO A 103 -5.13 20.59 6.75
N GLY A 104 -6.01 21.43 6.18
CA GLY A 104 -7.45 21.46 6.47
C GLY A 104 -8.25 20.38 5.75
N LEU A 105 -7.59 19.48 4.99
CA LEU A 105 -8.21 18.44 4.16
C LEU A 105 -9.11 19.01 3.06
N GLU A 106 -8.63 20.08 2.42
CA GLU A 106 -9.26 20.68 1.25
C GLU A 106 -8.29 20.64 0.07
N VAL A 107 -8.79 20.38 -1.14
CA VAL A 107 -7.99 20.39 -2.37
C VAL A 107 -7.66 21.82 -2.77
N ASP A 108 -6.39 22.09 -3.05
CA ASP A 108 -5.95 23.29 -3.75
C ASP A 108 -5.93 23.02 -5.26
N SER A 109 -7.06 23.28 -5.93
CA SER A 109 -7.21 23.01 -7.36
C SER A 109 -6.24 23.82 -8.22
N ALA A 110 -5.86 25.03 -7.79
CA ALA A 110 -4.91 25.87 -8.53
C ALA A 110 -3.49 25.27 -8.47
N ALA A 111 -3.02 24.96 -7.27
CA ALA A 111 -1.71 24.32 -7.10
C ALA A 111 -1.66 22.91 -7.71
N THR A 112 -2.78 22.18 -7.68
CA THR A 112 -2.93 20.88 -8.34
C THR A 112 -2.82 21.01 -9.86
N ALA A 113 -3.50 21.98 -10.46
CA ALA A 113 -3.41 22.25 -11.90
C ALA A 113 -1.98 22.63 -12.32
N ASP A 114 -1.33 23.51 -11.56
CA ASP A 114 0.06 23.90 -11.81
C ASP A 114 1.01 22.69 -11.71
N ARG A 115 0.84 21.84 -10.69
CA ARG A 115 1.66 20.64 -10.48
C ARG A 115 1.48 19.59 -11.56
N ARG A 116 0.23 19.36 -11.99
CA ARG A 116 -0.09 18.44 -13.10
C ARG A 116 0.30 19.00 -14.47
N GLY A 117 0.83 20.22 -14.52
CA GLY A 117 1.33 20.84 -15.74
C GLY A 117 0.21 21.33 -16.65
N ALA A 118 -0.91 21.80 -16.10
CA ALA A 118 -1.98 22.38 -16.90
C ALA A 118 -1.47 23.58 -17.72
N THR A 119 -1.24 23.33 -19.01
CA THR A 119 -1.73 24.25 -20.04
C THR A 119 -3.25 24.15 -19.99
N ILE A 120 -3.89 25.06 -19.25
CA ILE A 120 -5.33 25.32 -19.35
C ILE A 120 -5.57 25.73 -20.81
N LYS A 121 -6.36 24.95 -21.55
CA LYS A 121 -6.93 25.38 -22.84
C LYS A 121 -8.33 25.90 -22.61
#